data_AF-A0A949UI25-F1
#
_entry.id   AF-A0A949UI25-F1
#
_cell.length_a   1.000
_cell.length_b   1.000
_cell.length_c   1.000
_cell.angle_alpha   90.00
_cell.angle_beta   90.00
_cell.angle_gamma   90.00
#
_symmetry.space_group_name_H-M   'P 1'
#
loop_
_entity.id
_entity.type
_entity.pdbx_description
1 polymer ?
#
loop_
_entity_poly.entity_id
_entity_poly.type
_entity_poly.pdbx_seq_one_letter_code
_entity_poly.pdbx_strand_id
1 'polypeptide(L)' 'MHCLPAHRGEEISKDMLDSKYSVVWDEAENRLHSQKALLEFLLLNAK' A
#
# COMPACT_ATOMS: atom_id res chain seq x y z
N MET A 1 -2.66 -6.52 5.18
CA MET A 1 -2.46 -5.81 3.90
C MET A 1 -3.80 -5.53 3.28
N HIS A 2 -3.99 -4.34 2.72
CA HIS A 2 -5.18 -3.90 2.01
C HIS A 2 -4.81 -2.65 1.18
N CYS A 3 -5.15 -2.63 -0.11
CA CYS A 3 -4.72 -1.56 -1.01
C CYS A 3 -5.41 -0.20 -0.81
N LEU A 4 -6.53 -0.19 -0.07
CA LEU A 4 -7.40 0.95 0.24
C LEU A 4 -8.18 1.50 -0.98
N PRO A 5 -9.32 2.20 -0.76
CA PRO A 5 -10.03 2.36 0.52
C PRO A 5 -10.64 1.04 1.00
N ALA A 6 -10.84 0.91 2.31
CA ALA A 6 -11.44 -0.29 2.94
C ALA A 6 -12.73 0.08 3.68
N HIS A 7 -13.80 -0.68 3.50
CA HIS A 7 -15.03 -0.63 4.29
C HIS A 7 -14.93 -1.59 5.48
N ARG A 8 -14.98 -1.00 6.68
CA ARG A 8 -14.85 -1.71 7.95
C ARG A 8 -16.11 -2.49 8.28
N GLY A 9 -15.96 -3.80 8.51
CA GLY A 9 -17.04 -4.73 8.81
C GLY A 9 -17.66 -5.39 7.58
N GLU A 10 -17.16 -5.10 6.38
CA GLU A 10 -17.58 -5.74 5.12
C GLU A 10 -16.45 -6.63 4.58
N GLU A 11 -15.45 -6.06 3.91
CA GLU A 11 -14.29 -6.82 3.39
C GLU A 11 -13.17 -7.04 4.41
N ILE A 12 -13.20 -6.30 5.52
CA ILE A 12 -12.23 -6.42 6.61
C ILE A 12 -12.94 -6.28 7.96
N SER A 13 -12.55 -7.08 8.95
CA SER A 13 -13.10 -6.94 10.32
C SER A 13 -12.87 -5.51 10.84
N LYS A 14 -13.83 -5.01 11.63
CA LYS A 14 -13.89 -3.58 12.06
C LYS A 14 -12.61 -3.09 12.74
N ASP A 15 -11.93 -4.00 13.42
CA ASP A 15 -10.77 -3.84 14.29
C ASP A 15 -9.44 -4.28 13.65
N MET A 16 -9.49 -4.98 12.51
CA MET A 16 -8.27 -5.57 11.90
C MET A 16 -7.32 -4.51 11.34
N LEU A 17 -7.84 -3.38 10.83
CA LEU A 17 -7.01 -2.27 10.34
C LEU A 17 -6.13 -1.64 11.45
N ASP A 18 -6.61 -1.65 12.69
CA ASP A 18 -5.95 -1.04 13.85
C ASP A 18 -5.10 -2.05 14.64
N SER A 19 -5.09 -3.32 14.21
CA SER A 19 -4.28 -4.37 14.81
C SER A 19 -2.79 -4.05 14.72
N LYS A 20 -2.01 -4.44 15.74
CA LYS A 20 -0.55 -4.34 15.73
C LYS A 20 0.15 -5.14 14.62
N TYR A 21 -0.58 -6.06 13.99
CA TYR A 21 -0.11 -6.86 12.85
C TYR A 21 -0.52 -6.26 11.50
N SER A 22 -1.31 -5.18 11.51
CA SER A 22 -1.71 -4.47 10.31
C SER A 22 -0.55 -3.68 9.74
N VAL A 23 -0.28 -3.89 8.46
CA VAL A 23 0.76 -3.16 7.69
C VAL A 23 0.13 -2.25 6.62
N VAL A 24 -1.16 -1.93 6.77
CA VAL A 24 -1.92 -1.18 5.75
C VAL A 24 -1.36 0.22 5.48
N TRP A 25 -0.83 0.86 6.51
CA TRP A 25 -0.26 2.20 6.41
C TRP A 25 1.12 2.17 5.77
N ASP A 26 1.97 1.19 6.14
CA ASP A 26 3.26 0.96 5.48
C ASP A 26 3.06 0.60 4.00
N GLU A 27 2.06 -0.23 3.68
CA GLU A 27 1.68 -0.56 2.29
C GLU A 27 1.27 0.69 1.50
N ALA A 28 0.48 1.57 2.10
CA ALA A 28 0.05 2.82 1.48
C ALA A 28 1.24 3.78 1.25
N GLU A 29 2.15 3.93 2.22
CA GLU A 29 3.36 4.74 2.07
C GLU A 29 4.28 4.18 0.98
N ASN A 30 4.46 2.86 0.95
CA ASN A 30 5.31 2.17 -0.03
C ASN A 30 4.86 2.41 -1.48
N ARG A 31 3.60 2.81 -1.73
CA ARG A 31 3.16 3.25 -3.06
C ARG A 31 4.03 4.38 -3.62
N LEU A 32 4.41 5.36 -2.78
CA LEU A 32 5.29 6.47 -3.20
C LEU A 32 6.67 5.94 -3.61
N HIS A 33 7.25 5.07 -2.79
CA HIS A 33 8.58 4.52 -3.04
C HIS A 33 8.60 3.65 -4.29
N SER A 34 7.63 2.75 -4.44
CA SER A 34 7.50 1.89 -5.63
C SER A 34 7.29 2.71 -6.90
N GLN A 35 6.46 3.75 -6.86
CA GLN A 35 6.23 4.61 -8.02
C GLN A 35 7.46 5.45 -8.38
N LYS A 36 8.22 5.95 -7.39
CA LYS A 36 9.50 6.62 -7.65
C LYS A 36 10.51 5.70 -8.33
N ALA A 37 10.65 4.47 -7.83
CA ALA A 37 11.54 3.48 -8.42
C ALA A 37 11.11 3.11 -9.85
N LEU A 38 9.79 2.93 -10.08
CA LEU A 38 9.27 2.66 -11.41
C LEU A 38 9.54 3.83 -12.38
N LEU A 39 9.34 5.07 -11.94
CA LEU A 39 9.62 6.25 -12.77
C LEU A 39 11.11 6.38 -13.10
N GLU A 40 12.00 6.17 -12.12
CA GLU A 40 13.45 6.11 -12.34
C GLU A 40 13.80 5.05 -13.39
N PHE A 41 13.25 3.85 -13.24
CA PHE A 41 13.50 2.74 -14.16
C PHE A 41 13.03 3.08 -15.58
N LEU A 42 11.83 3.62 -15.73
CA LEU A 42 11.29 3.97 -17.04
C LEU A 42 12.02 5.14 -17.71
N LEU A 43 12.53 6.09 -16.94
CA LEU A 43 13.21 7.28 -17.49
C LEU A 43 14.68 7.03 -17.80
N LEU A 44 15.37 6.19 -17.02
CA LEU A 44 16.82 6.03 -17.10
C LEU A 44 17.25 4.65 -17.61
N ASN A 45 16.43 3.62 -17.41
CA ASN A 45 16.82 2.22 -17.61
C ASN A 45 15.94 1.46 -18.62
N ALA A 46 14.86 2.07 -19.13
CA ALA A 46 14.05 1.48 -20.20
C ALA A 46 14.87 1.45 -21.50
N LYS A 47 15.26 0.24 -21.92
CA LYS A 47 15.81 -0.01 -23.26
C LYS A 47 14.69 -0.21 -24.27
#